data_AF-A0A925EQU7-F1
#
_entry.id   AF-A0A925EQU7-F1
#
_cell.length_a   1.000
_cell.length_b   1.000
_cell.length_c   1.000
_cell.angle_alpha   90.00
_cell.angle_beta   90.00
_cell.angle_gamma   90.00
#
_symmetry.space_group_name_H-M   'P 1'
#
loop_
_entity.id
_entity.type
_entity.pdbx_description
1 polymer ?
#
loop_
_entity_poly.entity_id
_entity_poly.type
_entity_poly.pdbx_seq_one_letter_code
_entity_poly.pdbx_strand_id
1 'polypeptide(L)'
;MERLGLFVIASVVVLGTVFTLEKAILPGQVAYAQPQDAWLLVSIPPLADIQLKDGSSITGRVKSLTATNMSVEFGGTSAVVPLETVSKIKFRSDKPVVQGSSTLAIRGGALLSNTTGARVWQNVPRNGFRFKDQSKGLAEVNLTTVLKPSEFRGVKAVAQTSPYLIDEISFTTNQIMNVRAVPTAP
;
A
#
# COMPACT_ATOMS: atom_id res chain seq x y z
N MET A 1 -79.74 34.19 -2.34
CA MET A 1 -79.15 32.98 -1.74
C MET A 1 -78.00 32.58 -2.65
N GLU A 2 -76.73 32.41 -2.28
CA GLU A 2 -75.96 32.50 -1.05
C GLU A 2 -74.48 32.61 -1.49
N ARG A 3 -73.75 33.51 -0.83
CA ARG A 3 -72.31 33.48 -0.48
C ARG A 3 -71.24 33.14 -1.53
N LEU A 4 -70.64 34.25 -2.01
CA LEU A 4 -69.20 34.57 -1.99
C LEU A 4 -68.24 33.43 -1.58
N GLY A 5 -67.37 33.06 -2.52
CA GLY A 5 -66.03 32.56 -2.24
C GLY A 5 -65.06 33.25 -3.21
N LEU A 6 -64.58 34.44 -2.84
CA LEU A 6 -63.62 35.21 -3.63
C LEU A 6 -62.27 34.48 -3.62
N PHE A 7 -61.86 33.90 -4.76
CA PHE A 7 -60.52 33.36 -4.96
C PHE A 7 -59.53 34.52 -5.06
N VAL A 8 -58.74 34.75 -4.01
CA VAL A 8 -57.53 35.55 -4.10
C VAL A 8 -56.40 34.61 -4.55
N ILE A 9 -56.04 34.72 -5.81
CA ILE A 9 -54.90 34.03 -6.41
C ILE A 9 -53.66 34.83 -6.00
N ALA A 10 -52.99 34.40 -4.93
CA ALA A 10 -51.64 34.90 -4.64
C ALA A 10 -50.63 34.08 -5.45
N SER A 11 -50.28 34.60 -6.63
CA SER A 11 -49.17 34.09 -7.42
C SER A 11 -47.86 34.36 -6.67
N VAL A 12 -47.31 33.36 -5.99
CA VAL A 12 -45.93 33.43 -5.49
C VAL A 12 -45.02 32.89 -6.58
N VAL A 13 -44.39 33.81 -7.31
CA VAL A 13 -43.23 33.52 -8.15
C VAL A 13 -42.07 33.22 -7.21
N VAL A 14 -41.80 31.95 -6.93
CA VAL A 14 -40.55 31.55 -6.28
C VAL A 14 -39.49 31.50 -7.37
N LEU A 15 -38.74 32.60 -7.49
CA LEU A 15 -37.46 32.63 -8.17
C LEU A 15 -36.57 31.54 -7.55
N GLY A 16 -36.13 30.62 -8.39
CA GLY A 16 -35.29 29.49 -7.99
C GLY A 16 -34.00 29.97 -7.36
N THR A 17 -33.82 29.69 -6.07
CA THR A 17 -32.51 29.53 -5.47
C THR A 17 -32.19 28.05 -5.46
N VAL A 18 -31.18 27.67 -6.24
CA VAL A 18 -30.55 26.36 -6.12
C VAL A 18 -29.92 26.32 -4.73
N PHE A 19 -30.58 25.66 -3.77
CA PHE A 19 -29.95 25.36 -2.50
C PHE A 19 -28.85 24.34 -2.74
N THR A 20 -27.64 24.85 -2.93
CA THR A 20 -26.43 24.05 -2.73
C THR A 20 -26.39 23.73 -1.24
N LEU A 21 -26.54 22.45 -0.89
CA LEU A 21 -26.27 21.94 0.45
C LEU A 21 -24.78 22.10 0.74
N GLU A 22 -24.36 23.30 1.14
CA GLU A 22 -23.10 23.47 1.85
C GLU A 22 -23.27 22.80 3.21
N LYS A 23 -22.59 21.66 3.36
CA LYS A 23 -22.44 20.96 4.64
C LYS A 23 -21.77 21.92 5.63
N ALA A 24 -22.57 22.57 6.47
CA ALA A 24 -22.09 23.39 7.57
C ALA A 24 -21.23 22.52 8.51
N ILE A 25 -19.93 22.74 8.49
CA ILE A 25 -19.01 22.15 9.47
C ILE A 25 -19.10 23.03 10.71
N LEU A 26 -19.68 22.50 11.78
CA LEU A 26 -19.70 23.14 13.09
C LEU A 26 -18.25 23.40 13.56
N PRO A 27 -17.92 24.59 14.08
CA PRO A 27 -16.59 24.87 14.61
C PRO A 27 -16.37 24.02 15.86
N GLY A 28 -15.55 22.96 15.73
CA GLY A 28 -15.22 22.07 16.85
C GLY A 28 -15.11 20.59 16.49
N GLN A 29 -15.58 20.16 15.32
CA GLN A 29 -15.33 18.80 14.84
C GLN A 29 -14.18 18.81 13.84
N VAL A 30 -12.95 18.67 14.36
CA VAL A 30 -11.87 18.11 13.56
C VAL A 30 -12.29 16.70 13.17
N ALA A 31 -12.84 16.54 11.98
CA ALA A 31 -12.88 15.25 11.33
C ALA A 31 -11.41 14.82 11.22
N TYR A 32 -10.98 13.91 12.10
CA TYR A 32 -9.73 13.18 11.91
C TYR A 32 -9.93 12.35 10.65
N ALA A 33 -9.62 12.96 9.49
CA ALA A 33 -9.37 12.22 8.28
C ALA A 33 -8.35 11.15 8.67
N GLN A 34 -8.78 9.89 8.66
CA GLN A 34 -7.84 8.77 8.74
C GLN A 34 -6.78 9.05 7.67
N PRO A 35 -5.49 9.18 8.01
CA PRO A 35 -4.51 9.61 7.04
C PRO A 35 -4.42 8.52 5.98
N GLN A 36 -5.08 8.75 4.85
CA GLN A 36 -4.77 8.09 3.59
C GLN A 36 -3.29 8.31 3.22
N ASP A 37 -2.68 9.30 3.87
CA ASP A 37 -1.25 9.55 3.89
C ASP A 37 -0.39 8.54 4.66
N ALA A 38 -0.92 7.57 5.43
CA ALA A 38 -0.09 6.66 6.22
C ALA A 38 0.60 5.54 5.42
N TRP A 39 0.17 5.31 4.18
CA TRP A 39 0.59 4.19 3.35
C TRP A 39 1.56 4.63 2.27
N LEU A 40 2.66 3.88 2.14
CA LEU A 40 3.63 4.02 1.07
C LEU A 40 3.37 2.93 0.01
N LEU A 41 3.12 3.34 -1.23
CA LEU A 41 3.06 2.41 -2.35
C LEU A 41 4.48 1.89 -2.66
N VAL A 42 4.61 0.57 -2.78
CA VAL A 42 5.86 -0.12 -3.09
C VAL A 42 5.64 -1.13 -4.21
N SER A 43 6.71 -1.42 -4.94
CA SER A 43 6.73 -2.46 -5.96
C SER A 43 7.30 -3.75 -5.38
N ILE A 44 6.76 -4.88 -5.81
CA ILE A 44 7.17 -6.23 -5.42
C ILE A 44 7.61 -6.97 -6.69
N PRO A 45 8.86 -7.46 -6.74
CA PRO A 45 9.31 -8.28 -7.85
C PRO A 45 8.47 -9.56 -8.03
N PRO A 46 8.33 -10.06 -9.26
CA PRO A 46 7.39 -11.13 -9.57
C PRO A 46 7.77 -12.48 -8.96
N LEU A 47 9.05 -12.71 -8.64
CA LEU A 47 9.55 -13.95 -8.07
C LEU A 47 10.26 -13.69 -6.75
N ALA A 48 10.17 -14.65 -5.84
CA ALA A 48 10.88 -14.66 -4.58
C ALA A 48 11.42 -16.05 -4.26
N ASP A 49 12.50 -16.06 -3.49
CA ASP A 49 12.99 -17.22 -2.77
C ASP A 49 12.50 -17.12 -1.32
N ILE A 50 11.62 -18.05 -0.95
CA ILE A 50 11.08 -18.19 0.39
C ILE A 50 11.98 -19.17 1.14
N GLN A 51 12.59 -18.71 2.22
CA GLN A 51 13.41 -19.55 3.08
C GLN A 51 12.60 -20.01 4.29
N LEU A 52 12.52 -21.33 4.49
CA LEU A 52 11.83 -21.93 5.62
C LEU A 52 12.78 -22.11 6.81
N LYS A 53 12.21 -22.22 8.01
CA LYS A 53 12.97 -22.36 9.26
C LYS A 53 13.71 -23.70 9.37
N ASP A 54 13.28 -24.71 8.61
CA ASP A 54 13.97 -26.00 8.49
C ASP A 54 15.19 -25.96 7.55
N GLY A 55 15.47 -24.79 6.96
CA GLY A 55 16.57 -24.59 6.02
C GLY A 55 16.23 -24.84 4.55
N SER A 56 15.06 -25.42 4.26
CA SER A 56 14.59 -25.60 2.89
C SER A 56 14.15 -24.28 2.25
N SER A 57 13.97 -24.27 0.93
CA SER A 57 13.52 -23.08 0.21
C SER A 57 12.52 -23.42 -0.90
N ILE A 58 11.54 -22.53 -1.08
CA ILE A 58 10.54 -22.56 -2.14
C ILE A 58 10.75 -21.33 -3.02
N THR A 59 10.78 -21.51 -4.33
CA THR A 59 10.79 -20.38 -5.28
C THR A 59 9.40 -20.21 -5.88
N GLY A 60 8.90 -18.98 -5.93
CA GLY A 60 7.65 -18.68 -6.61
C GLY A 60 7.20 -17.24 -6.46
N ARG A 61 6.01 -16.94 -6.99
CA ARG A 61 5.35 -15.64 -6.84
C ARG A 61 4.55 -15.61 -5.55
N VAL A 62 4.88 -14.70 -4.64
CA VAL A 62 4.05 -14.47 -3.44
C VAL A 62 2.74 -13.80 -3.89
N LYS A 63 1.62 -14.50 -3.73
CA LYS A 63 0.29 -13.99 -4.06
C LYS A 63 -0.29 -13.26 -2.86
N SER A 64 -0.33 -13.91 -1.70
CA SER A 64 -0.90 -13.31 -0.48
C SER A 64 -0.03 -13.58 0.73
N LEU A 65 -0.13 -12.69 1.72
CA LEU A 65 0.54 -12.79 3.01
C LEU A 65 -0.46 -12.37 4.10
N THR A 66 -0.87 -13.32 4.94
CA THR A 66 -1.78 -13.09 6.08
C THR A 66 -1.01 -13.29 7.40
N ALA A 67 -1.70 -13.18 8.54
CA ALA A 67 -1.09 -13.45 9.85
C ALA A 67 -0.67 -14.91 10.05
N THR A 68 -1.30 -15.83 9.32
CA THR A 68 -1.14 -17.27 9.53
C THR A 68 -0.55 -17.96 8.33
N ASN A 69 -0.82 -17.48 7.12
CA ASN A 69 -0.51 -18.20 5.89
C ASN A 69 0.01 -17.25 4.81
N MET A 70 0.83 -17.79 3.93
CA MET A 70 1.27 -17.19 2.69
C MET A 70 0.85 -18.07 1.51
N SER A 71 0.40 -17.48 0.41
CA SER A 71 0.16 -18.20 -0.84
C SER A 71 1.29 -17.94 -1.82
N VAL A 72 1.87 -19.00 -2.37
CA VAL A 72 2.97 -18.95 -3.34
C VAL A 72 2.56 -19.69 -4.61
N GLU A 73 2.71 -19.03 -5.76
CA GLU A 73 2.37 -19.58 -7.08
C GLU A 73 3.64 -19.96 -7.86
N PHE A 74 3.69 -21.19 -8.36
CA PHE A 74 4.76 -21.68 -9.24
C PHE A 74 4.17 -22.58 -10.33
N GLY A 75 4.54 -22.34 -11.60
CA GLY A 75 4.05 -23.14 -12.73
C GLY A 75 2.52 -23.19 -12.87
N GLY A 76 1.81 -22.13 -12.46
CA GLY A 76 0.34 -22.07 -12.48
C GLY A 76 -0.35 -22.76 -11.30
N THR A 77 0.40 -23.39 -10.40
CA THR A 77 -0.12 -24.01 -9.19
C THR A 77 0.14 -23.11 -7.98
N SER A 78 -0.85 -22.96 -7.10
CA SER A 78 -0.69 -22.23 -5.83
C SER A 78 -0.56 -23.18 -4.65
N ALA A 79 0.42 -22.93 -3.78
CA ALA A 79 0.61 -23.62 -2.52
C ALA A 79 0.40 -22.66 -1.35
N VAL A 80 -0.20 -23.17 -0.27
CA VAL A 80 -0.35 -22.44 1.00
C VAL A 80 0.76 -22.86 1.94
N VAL A 81 1.53 -21.89 2.42
CA VAL A 81 2.66 -22.07 3.34
C VAL A 81 2.30 -21.42 4.68
N PRO A 82 2.32 -22.15 5.81
CA PRO A 82 2.12 -21.56 7.13
C PRO A 82 3.21 -20.53 7.42
N LEU A 83 2.85 -19.32 7.84
CA LEU A 83 3.79 -18.24 8.07
C LEU A 83 4.78 -18.57 9.19
N GLU A 84 4.36 -19.40 10.15
CA GLU A 84 5.22 -19.86 11.25
C GLU A 84 6.42 -20.69 10.80
N THR A 85 6.37 -21.31 9.62
CA THR A 85 7.48 -22.07 9.04
C THR A 85 8.39 -21.19 8.18
N VAL A 86 7.97 -19.97 7.84
CA VAL A 86 8.73 -19.04 7.01
C VAL A 86 9.71 -18.26 7.88
N SER A 87 10.97 -18.23 7.47
CA SER A 87 11.98 -17.36 8.08
C SER A 87 12.06 -16.01 7.36
N LYS A 88 12.06 -16.06 6.02
CA LYS A 88 12.38 -14.92 5.18
C LYS A 88 11.86 -15.09 3.76
N ILE A 89 11.55 -13.97 3.11
CA ILE A 89 11.19 -13.88 1.70
C ILE A 89 12.18 -12.92 1.04
N LYS A 90 12.97 -13.42 0.09
CA LYS A 90 13.91 -12.61 -0.69
C LYS A 90 13.40 -12.47 -2.11
N PHE A 91 13.10 -11.26 -2.55
CA PHE A 91 12.56 -11.02 -3.88
C PHE A 91 13.68 -10.96 -4.93
N ARG A 92 13.51 -11.74 -5.99
CA ARG A 92 14.46 -11.78 -7.11
C ARG A 92 14.29 -10.55 -7.97
N SER A 93 15.42 -9.95 -8.33
CA SER A 93 15.45 -8.62 -8.97
C SER A 93 15.95 -8.65 -10.41
N ASP A 94 15.93 -9.85 -10.99
CA ASP A 94 16.36 -10.20 -12.34
C ASP A 94 15.26 -9.94 -13.39
N LYS A 95 14.07 -9.51 -12.94
CA LYS A 95 12.91 -9.23 -13.80
C LYS A 95 12.43 -7.79 -13.65
N PRO A 96 11.90 -7.18 -14.74
CA PRO A 96 11.34 -5.84 -14.67
C PRO A 96 10.14 -5.78 -13.71
N VAL A 97 9.99 -4.66 -13.01
CA VAL A 97 8.90 -4.44 -12.06
C VAL A 97 8.15 -3.16 -12.42
N VAL A 98 6.82 -3.15 -12.22
CA VAL A 98 5.98 -1.98 -12.52
C VAL A 98 6.29 -0.83 -11.55
N GLN A 99 6.56 0.35 -12.10
CA GLN A 99 6.65 1.64 -11.43
C GLN A 99 5.37 2.43 -11.70
N GLY A 100 4.59 2.70 -10.65
CA GLY A 100 3.43 3.59 -10.73
C GLY A 100 2.48 3.27 -11.89
N SER A 101 2.33 4.22 -12.82
CA SER A 101 1.38 4.16 -13.92
C SER A 101 1.91 3.58 -15.24
N SER A 102 3.22 3.43 -15.46
CA SER A 102 3.67 3.17 -16.85
C SER A 102 5.07 2.59 -17.11
N THR A 103 5.95 2.35 -16.14
CA THR A 103 7.34 1.97 -16.49
C THR A 103 7.81 0.66 -15.84
N LEU A 104 8.41 -0.22 -16.65
CA LEU A 104 9.08 -1.45 -16.20
C LEU A 104 10.54 -1.13 -15.86
N ALA A 105 10.95 -1.24 -14.60
CA ALA A 105 12.33 -1.03 -14.19
C ALA A 105 13.05 -2.36 -13.95
N ILE A 106 14.19 -2.58 -14.63
CA ILE A 106 15.17 -3.64 -14.31
C ILE A 106 16.20 -3.01 -13.36
N ARG A 107 16.58 -3.71 -12.27
CA ARG A 107 17.71 -3.24 -11.45
C ARG A 107 18.97 -3.19 -12.31
N GLY A 108 19.59 -2.01 -12.44
CA GLY A 108 20.94 -1.91 -12.98
C GLY A 108 21.89 -2.78 -12.14
N GLY A 109 22.43 -3.85 -12.74
CA GLY A 109 23.17 -4.92 -12.05
C GLY A 109 24.45 -4.52 -11.32
N ALA A 110 24.89 -3.26 -11.39
CA ALA A 110 26.15 -2.77 -10.82
C ALA A 110 26.02 -1.97 -9.51
N LEU A 111 24.81 -1.62 -9.05
CA LEU A 111 24.63 -0.77 -7.85
C LEU A 111 24.42 -1.56 -6.55
N LEU A 112 24.45 -2.89 -6.61
CA LEU A 112 23.94 -3.78 -5.57
C LEU A 112 24.72 -3.80 -4.25
N SER A 113 25.93 -3.24 -4.20
CA SER A 113 26.70 -3.18 -2.96
C SER A 113 26.51 -1.85 -2.19
N ASN A 114 26.10 -0.79 -2.89
CA ASN A 114 26.29 0.59 -2.44
C ASN A 114 25.11 1.53 -2.71
N THR A 115 23.89 1.03 -3.01
CA THR A 115 22.74 1.93 -3.27
C THR A 115 22.47 2.82 -2.05
N THR A 116 22.92 4.07 -2.15
CA THR A 116 22.59 5.19 -1.29
C THR A 116 21.07 5.24 -1.14
N GLY A 117 20.55 4.92 0.04
CA GLY A 117 19.12 5.01 0.33
C GLY A 117 18.34 3.71 0.45
N ALA A 118 18.98 2.52 0.42
CA ALA A 118 18.33 1.31 0.90
C ALA A 118 17.83 1.52 2.35
N ARG A 119 16.57 1.14 2.62
CA ARG A 119 15.93 1.28 3.93
C ARG A 119 15.54 -0.09 4.45
N VAL A 120 15.78 -0.30 5.74
CA VAL A 120 15.18 -1.41 6.49
C VAL A 120 14.21 -0.80 7.47
N TRP A 121 12.91 -0.98 7.21
CA TRP A 121 11.87 -0.61 8.15
C TRP A 121 11.71 -1.77 9.13
N GLN A 122 12.16 -1.56 10.36
CA GLN A 122 12.11 -2.57 11.40
C GLN A 122 10.77 -2.55 12.12
N ASN A 123 10.37 -3.70 12.67
CA ASN A 123 9.19 -3.85 13.51
C ASN A 123 7.88 -3.38 12.85
N VAL A 124 7.75 -3.55 11.53
CA VAL A 124 6.52 -3.28 10.80
C VAL A 124 5.47 -4.29 11.26
N PRO A 125 4.32 -3.87 11.79
CA PRO A 125 3.22 -4.77 12.08
C PRO A 125 2.79 -5.51 10.82
N ARG A 126 2.42 -6.79 10.91
CA ARG A 126 2.00 -7.58 9.74
C ARG A 126 0.82 -6.93 9.01
N ASN A 127 -0.15 -6.40 9.75
CA ASN A 127 -1.28 -5.66 9.17
C ASN A 127 -0.89 -4.31 8.55
N GLY A 128 0.35 -3.85 8.74
CA GLY A 128 0.97 -2.72 8.06
C GLY A 128 1.53 -3.06 6.69
N PHE A 129 1.37 -4.28 6.17
CA PHE A 129 1.69 -4.62 4.78
C PHE A 129 0.51 -5.28 4.10
N ARG A 130 0.24 -4.88 2.86
CA ARG A 130 -0.79 -5.52 2.04
C ARG A 130 -0.47 -5.41 0.56
N PHE A 131 -0.86 -6.43 -0.19
CA PHE A 131 -0.90 -6.35 -1.65
C PHE A 131 -2.03 -5.40 -2.07
N LYS A 132 -1.73 -4.48 -2.99
CA LYS A 132 -2.70 -3.54 -3.57
C LYS A 132 -3.21 -4.04 -4.92
N ASP A 133 -2.29 -4.42 -5.79
CA ASP A 133 -2.58 -5.04 -7.07
C ASP A 133 -1.51 -6.10 -7.33
N GLN A 134 -1.87 -7.35 -7.02
CA GLN A 134 -0.95 -8.48 -7.19
C GLN A 134 -0.52 -8.63 -8.63
N SER A 135 -1.41 -8.42 -9.61
CA SER A 135 -1.14 -8.63 -11.04
C SER A 135 -0.01 -7.73 -11.53
N LYS A 136 0.03 -6.49 -11.01
CA LYS A 136 1.05 -5.47 -11.30
C LYS A 136 2.26 -5.51 -10.35
N GLY A 137 2.25 -6.38 -9.34
CA GLY A 137 3.31 -6.41 -8.33
C GLY A 137 3.32 -5.14 -7.47
N LEU A 138 2.15 -4.63 -7.09
CA LEU A 138 2.02 -3.46 -6.23
C LEU A 138 1.54 -3.83 -4.84
N ALA A 139 2.13 -3.21 -3.82
CA ALA A 139 1.76 -3.34 -2.43
C ALA A 139 1.83 -1.99 -1.71
N GLU A 140 1.34 -1.97 -0.49
CA GLU A 140 1.40 -0.82 0.39
C GLU A 140 2.00 -1.21 1.73
N VAL A 141 2.83 -0.32 2.27
CA VAL A 141 3.41 -0.45 3.61
C VAL A 141 3.00 0.75 4.45
N ASN A 142 2.39 0.49 5.61
CA ASN A 142 2.11 1.49 6.61
C ASN A 142 3.36 1.68 7.47
N LEU A 143 3.92 2.88 7.42
CA LEU A 143 5.15 3.20 8.12
C LEU A 143 4.93 4.13 9.33
N THR A 144 3.70 4.49 9.67
CA THR A 144 3.42 5.47 10.74
C THR A 144 3.72 4.93 12.14
N THR A 145 3.71 3.61 12.32
CA THR A 145 4.08 2.97 13.59
C THR A 145 5.58 2.71 13.71
N VAL A 146 6.36 2.93 12.64
CA VAL A 146 7.80 2.63 12.59
C VAL A 146 8.67 3.84 12.28
N LEU A 147 8.11 4.92 11.74
CA LEU A 147 8.82 6.17 11.43
C LEU A 147 8.12 7.37 12.06
N LYS A 148 8.91 8.37 12.44
CA LYS A 148 8.37 9.69 12.82
C LYS A 148 7.74 10.37 11.60
N PRO A 149 6.75 11.26 11.78
CA PRO A 149 6.11 11.97 10.66
C PRO A 149 7.09 12.72 9.74
N SER A 150 8.17 13.30 10.27
CA SER A 150 9.21 13.96 9.46
C SER A 150 9.99 12.98 8.59
N GLU A 151 10.36 11.82 9.13
CA GLU A 151 11.08 10.77 8.40
C GLU A 151 10.21 10.16 7.31
N PHE A 152 8.94 9.91 7.63
CA PHE A 152 7.98 9.39 6.67
C PHE A 152 7.72 10.38 5.52
N ARG A 153 7.67 11.69 5.79
CA ARG A 153 7.62 12.72 4.72
C ARG A 153 8.85 12.64 3.81
N GLY A 154 10.05 12.45 4.37
CA GLY A 154 11.26 12.24 3.58
C GLY A 154 11.21 10.99 2.71
N VAL A 155 10.70 9.87 3.25
CA VAL A 155 10.50 8.63 2.48
C VAL A 155 9.51 8.84 1.33
N LYS A 156 8.40 9.54 1.59
CA LYS A 156 7.41 9.89 0.56
C LYS A 156 8.01 10.77 -0.54
N ALA A 157 8.81 11.76 -0.18
CA ALA A 157 9.47 12.63 -1.15
C ALA A 157 10.36 11.83 -2.11
N VAL A 158 11.15 10.87 -1.60
CA VAL A 158 11.95 9.97 -2.43
C VAL A 158 11.06 9.11 -3.33
N ALA A 159 9.96 8.58 -2.80
CA ALA A 159 9.07 7.71 -3.55
C ALA A 159 8.34 8.39 -4.73
N GLN A 160 8.29 9.73 -4.76
CA GLN A 160 7.70 10.49 -5.87
C GLN A 160 8.57 10.43 -7.14
N THR A 161 9.89 10.40 -6.99
CA THR A 161 10.84 10.34 -8.11
C THR A 161 11.43 8.94 -8.29
N SER A 162 11.50 8.17 -7.21
CA SER A 162 12.21 6.90 -7.14
C SER A 162 11.39 5.90 -6.33
N PRO A 163 10.42 5.20 -6.94
CA PRO A 163 9.58 4.22 -6.27
C PRO A 163 10.42 3.18 -5.52
N TYR A 164 9.95 2.78 -4.34
CA TYR A 164 10.61 1.75 -3.56
C TYR A 164 10.24 0.36 -4.06
N LEU A 165 11.25 -0.47 -4.25
CA LEU A 165 11.14 -1.89 -4.55
C LEU A 165 11.43 -2.70 -3.29
N ILE A 166 10.55 -3.64 -2.94
CA ILE A 166 10.79 -4.57 -1.84
C ILE A 166 11.85 -5.58 -2.25
N ASP A 167 12.89 -5.66 -1.44
CA ASP A 167 14.02 -6.57 -1.62
C ASP A 167 13.88 -7.81 -0.75
N GLU A 168 13.47 -7.61 0.50
CA GLU A 168 13.39 -8.67 1.48
C GLU A 168 12.32 -8.38 2.54
N ILE A 169 11.64 -9.44 2.99
CA ILE A 169 10.80 -9.42 4.18
C ILE A 169 11.29 -10.53 5.10
N SER A 170 11.67 -10.18 6.34
CA SER A 170 12.05 -11.14 7.38
C SER A 170 11.07 -11.08 8.53
N PHE A 171 10.75 -12.22 9.15
CA PHE A 171 9.77 -12.27 10.24
C PHE A 171 10.47 -12.40 11.59
N THR A 172 10.28 -11.40 12.46
CA THR A 172 10.69 -11.49 13.87
C THR A 172 9.68 -12.36 14.62
N THR A 173 8.40 -12.18 14.32
CA THR A 173 7.28 -13.02 14.77
C THR A 173 6.25 -13.10 13.64
N ASN A 174 5.20 -13.92 13.79
CA ASN A 174 4.11 -13.96 12.80
C ASN A 174 3.33 -12.63 12.70
N GLN A 175 3.48 -11.72 13.68
CA GLN A 175 2.82 -10.41 13.69
C GLN A 175 3.77 -9.24 13.42
N ILE A 176 5.08 -9.45 13.42
CA ILE A 176 6.09 -8.40 13.30
C ILE A 176 7.14 -8.82 12.28
N MET A 177 7.39 -7.95 11.31
CA MET A 177 8.35 -8.17 10.23
C MET A 177 9.29 -6.98 10.06
N ASN A 178 10.43 -7.23 9.45
CA ASN A 178 11.30 -6.20 8.91
C ASN A 178 11.17 -6.20 7.39
N VAL A 179 11.04 -5.02 6.80
CA VAL A 179 10.87 -4.84 5.37
C VAL A 179 12.07 -4.07 4.84
N ARG A 180 12.87 -4.72 4.00
CA ARG A 180 13.95 -4.08 3.27
C ARG A 180 13.43 -3.61 1.93
N ALA A 181 13.62 -2.32 1.65
CA ALA A 181 13.25 -1.70 0.40
C ALA A 181 14.39 -0.87 -0.16
N VAL A 182 14.48 -0.81 -1.49
CA VAL A 182 15.51 -0.06 -2.21
C VAL A 182 14.81 0.91 -3.15
N PRO A 183 15.16 2.21 -3.15
CA PRO A 183 14.64 3.14 -4.14
C PRO A 183 15.16 2.73 -5.53
N THR A 184 14.27 2.73 -6.51
CA THR A 184 14.65 2.51 -7.92
C THR A 184 15.38 3.75 -8.46
N ALA A 185 16.26 3.56 -9.43
CA ALA A 185 16.87 4.71 -10.12
C ALA A 185 15.74 5.55 -10.77
N PRO A 186 15.84 6.90 -10.72
CA PRO A 186 14.94 7.77 -11.45
C PRO A 186 15.04 7.56 -12.97
#